data_AF-A0A812VP52-F1
#
_entry.id   AF-A0A812VP52-F1
#
_cell.length_a   1.000
_cell.length_b   1.000
_cell.length_c   1.000
_cell.angle_alpha   90.00
_cell.angle_beta   90.00
_cell.angle_gamma   90.00
#
_symmetry.space_group_name_H-M   'P 1'
#
loop_
_entity.id
_entity.type
_entity.pdbx_description
1 polymer ?
#
loop_
_entity_poly.entity_id
_entity_poly.type
_entity_poly.pdbx_seq_one_letter_code
_entity_poly.pdbx_strand_id
1 'polypeptide(L)'
;MPALEDDVEGCLGRGEDLIIAGQRLAERGKLGQAYESYCEGIQLLLKVMPRLSEDDPRAGPRITRLRGKISKYLEEAETVKERRDEQNRHDNGR
;
A
#
# COMPACT_ATOMS: atom_id res chain seq x y z
N MET A 1 26.37 -0.83 -14.92
CA MET A 1 25.68 -2.01 -14.36
C MET A 1 24.26 -1.56 -13.98
N PRO A 2 23.21 -1.79 -14.79
CA PRO A 2 21.88 -1.18 -14.59
C PRO A 2 20.82 -2.11 -13.96
N ALA A 3 21.19 -3.25 -13.37
CA ALA A 3 20.22 -4.27 -12.95
C ALA A 3 19.38 -3.92 -11.70
N LEU A 4 19.72 -2.88 -10.94
CA LEU A 4 19.04 -2.55 -9.68
C LEU A 4 17.79 -1.68 -9.84
N GLU A 5 17.70 -0.93 -10.95
CA GLU A 5 16.60 0.02 -11.18
C GLU A 5 15.31 -0.69 -11.64
N ASP A 6 15.42 -1.74 -12.46
CA ASP A 6 14.29 -2.57 -12.91
C ASP A 6 13.57 -3.28 -11.75
N ASP A 7 14.31 -3.76 -10.74
CA ASP A 7 13.73 -4.41 -9.55
C ASP A 7 12.95 -3.42 -8.67
N VAL A 8 13.39 -2.16 -8.61
CA VAL A 8 12.77 -1.09 -7.81
C VAL A 8 11.44 -0.66 -8.41
N GLU A 9 11.41 -0.35 -9.72
CA GLU A 9 10.17 0.02 -10.40
C GLU A 9 9.18 -1.14 -10.46
N GLY A 10 9.65 -2.38 -10.66
CA GLY A 10 8.79 -3.58 -10.61
C GLY A 10 8.15 -3.79 -9.24
N CYS A 11 8.88 -3.56 -8.14
CA CYS A 11 8.31 -3.65 -6.80
C CYS A 11 7.34 -2.51 -6.50
N LEU A 12 7.59 -1.29 -6.99
CA LEU A 12 6.66 -0.16 -6.87
C LEU A 12 5.34 -0.44 -7.60
N GLY A 13 5.41 -0.91 -8.85
CA GLY A 13 4.23 -1.28 -9.64
C GLY A 13 3.41 -2.37 -8.96
N ARG A 14 4.07 -3.44 -8.47
CA ARG A 14 3.39 -4.50 -7.71
C ARG A 14 2.75 -3.98 -6.42
N GLY A 15 3.41 -3.05 -5.73
CA GLY A 15 2.86 -2.40 -4.55
C GLY A 15 1.57 -1.65 -4.88
N GLU A 16 1.58 -0.83 -5.94
CA GLU A 16 0.41 -0.08 -6.39
C GLU A 16 -0.73 -0.99 -6.88
N ASP A 17 -0.43 -2.08 -7.59
CA ASP A 17 -1.43 -3.06 -8.02
C ASP A 17 -2.16 -3.69 -6.83
N LEU A 18 -1.44 -3.99 -5.74
CA LEU A 18 -2.04 -4.51 -4.50
C LEU A 18 -2.95 -3.47 -3.83
N ILE A 19 -2.58 -2.19 -3.84
CA ILE A 19 -3.45 -1.13 -3.33
C ILE A 19 -4.74 -1.05 -4.14
N ILE A 20 -4.64 -1.07 -5.48
CA ILE A 20 -5.79 -1.02 -6.39
C ILE A 20 -6.69 -2.26 -6.18
N ALA A 21 -6.08 -3.44 -5.99
CA ALA A 21 -6.81 -4.65 -5.64
C ALA A 21 -7.55 -4.48 -4.30
N GLY A 22 -6.89 -3.91 -3.29
CA GLY A 22 -7.48 -3.58 -1.99
C GLY A 22 -8.69 -2.66 -2.10
N GLN A 23 -8.59 -1.58 -2.89
CA GLN A 23 -9.70 -0.67 -3.20
C GLN A 23 -10.90 -1.41 -3.79
N ARG A 24 -10.68 -2.23 -4.83
CA ARG A 24 -11.74 -3.01 -5.48
C ARG A 24 -12.38 -4.04 -4.55
N LEU A 25 -11.59 -4.64 -3.66
CA LEU A 25 -12.10 -5.57 -2.66
C LEU A 25 -12.96 -4.83 -1.62
N ALA A 26 -12.56 -3.63 -1.22
CA ALA A 26 -13.33 -2.80 -0.30
C ALA A 26 -14.68 -2.38 -0.91
N GLU A 27 -14.69 -1.98 -2.19
CA GLU A 27 -15.93 -1.68 -2.94
C GLU A 27 -16.88 -2.88 -3.02
N ARG A 28 -16.33 -4.10 -3.03
CA ARG A 28 -17.09 -5.36 -3.03
C ARG A 28 -17.51 -5.83 -1.64
N GLY A 29 -17.26 -5.03 -0.59
CA GLY A 29 -17.53 -5.39 0.80
C GLY A 29 -16.60 -6.46 1.39
N LYS A 30 -15.53 -6.84 0.67
CA LYS A 30 -14.53 -7.81 1.14
C LYS A 30 -13.46 -7.11 1.99
N LEU A 31 -13.90 -6.46 3.07
CA LEU A 31 -13.08 -5.55 3.86
C LEU A 31 -11.84 -6.22 4.50
N GLY A 32 -11.93 -7.50 4.86
CA GLY A 32 -10.79 -8.28 5.35
C GLY A 32 -9.68 -8.41 4.31
N GLN A 33 -10.02 -8.93 3.13
CA GLN A 33 -9.07 -9.10 2.01
C GLN A 33 -8.55 -7.76 1.48
N ALA A 34 -9.41 -6.74 1.51
CA ALA A 34 -9.04 -5.38 1.15
C ALA A 34 -7.91 -4.87 2.06
N TYR A 35 -8.10 -4.96 3.38
CA TYR A 35 -7.12 -4.53 4.37
C TYR A 35 -5.78 -5.26 4.22
N GLU A 36 -5.80 -6.58 4.01
CA GLU A 36 -4.59 -7.37 3.75
C GLU A 36 -3.85 -6.87 2.50
N SER A 37 -4.58 -6.62 1.41
CA SER A 37 -4.00 -6.11 0.15
C SER A 37 -3.36 -4.73 0.33
N TYR A 38 -4.00 -3.83 1.10
CA TYR A 38 -3.40 -2.54 1.46
C TYR A 38 -2.11 -2.71 2.27
N CYS A 39 -2.13 -3.57 3.29
CA CYS A 39 -0.95 -3.82 4.12
C CYS A 39 0.22 -4.39 3.31
N GLU A 40 -0.03 -5.38 2.46
CA GLU A 40 1.00 -5.98 1.59
C GLU A 40 1.57 -4.96 0.60
N GLY A 41 0.71 -4.18 -0.05
CA GLY A 41 1.13 -3.12 -0.96
C GLY A 41 2.01 -2.08 -0.28
N ILE A 42 1.59 -1.59 0.90
CA ILE A 42 2.34 -0.59 1.68
C ILE A 42 3.70 -1.15 2.14
N GLN A 43 3.75 -2.39 2.60
CA GLN A 43 5.01 -3.03 3.01
C GLN A 43 6.00 -3.14 1.85
N LEU A 44 5.52 -3.48 0.65
CA LEU A 44 6.33 -3.47 -0.56
C LEU A 44 6.90 -2.08 -0.85
N LEU A 45 6.06 -1.04 -0.85
CA LEU A 45 6.51 0.33 -1.10
C LEU A 45 7.55 0.80 -0.06
N LEU A 46 7.35 0.48 1.22
CA LEU A 46 8.30 0.78 2.30
C LEU A 46 9.63 0.06 2.16
N LYS A 47 9.62 -1.20 1.69
CA LYS A 47 10.86 -1.98 1.46
C LYS A 47 11.71 -1.42 0.33
N VAL A 48 11.09 -0.73 -0.62
CA VAL A 48 11.75 -0.16 -1.80
C VAL A 48 12.28 1.26 -1.54
N MET A 49 11.65 2.00 -0.62
CA MET A 49 12.09 3.35 -0.21
C MET A 49 13.59 3.48 0.14
N PRO A 50 14.20 2.63 0.99
CA PRO A 50 15.62 2.75 1.30
C PRO A 50 16.51 2.48 0.08
N ARG A 51 16.11 1.55 -0.80
CA ARG A 51 16.85 1.19 -2.02
C ARG A 51 16.89 2.31 -3.06
N LEU A 52 15.86 3.16 -3.08
CA LEU A 52 15.82 4.36 -3.92
C LEU A 52 16.86 5.41 -3.49
N SER A 53 17.30 5.38 -2.22
CA SER A 53 18.10 6.43 -1.60
C SER A 53 19.61 6.17 -1.62
N GLU A 54 20.04 4.94 -1.92
CA GLU A 54 21.42 4.51 -1.68
C GLU A 54 22.46 5.15 -2.61
N ASP A 55 22.08 5.61 -3.82
CA ASP A 55 23.07 6.06 -4.81
C ASP A 55 22.67 7.33 -5.61
N ASP A 56 21.43 7.85 -5.47
CA ASP A 56 20.92 8.90 -6.36
C ASP A 56 20.55 10.22 -5.63
N PRO A 57 21.21 11.36 -5.93
CA PRO A 57 20.87 12.66 -5.34
C PRO A 57 19.49 13.21 -5.75
N ARG A 58 18.83 12.62 -6.76
CA ARG A 58 17.44 12.88 -7.17
C ARG A 58 16.44 11.95 -6.48
N ALA A 59 16.91 11.06 -5.59
CA ALA A 59 16.05 10.21 -4.78
C ALA A 59 15.17 10.99 -3.81
N GLY A 60 15.65 12.11 -3.27
CA GLY A 60 14.94 12.90 -2.26
C GLY A 60 13.49 13.27 -2.64
N PRO A 61 13.25 13.85 -3.83
CA PRO A 61 11.91 14.11 -4.35
C PRO A 61 11.06 12.85 -4.55
N ARG A 62 11.66 11.75 -5.04
CA ARG A 62 10.96 10.46 -5.26
C ARG A 62 10.50 9.84 -3.95
N ILE A 63 11.38 9.81 -2.94
CA ILE A 63 11.11 9.32 -1.59
C ILE A 63 10.01 10.15 -0.93
N THR A 64 10.08 11.47 -1.03
CA THR A 64 9.04 12.37 -0.48
C THR A 64 7.68 12.11 -1.12
N ARG A 65 7.62 11.97 -2.45
CA ARG A 65 6.38 11.61 -3.16
C ARG A 65 5.83 10.25 -2.73
N LEU A 66 6.71 9.25 -2.62
CA LEU A 66 6.33 7.90 -2.23
C LEU A 66 5.80 7.86 -0.78
N ARG A 67 6.42 8.62 0.12
CA ARG A 67 5.91 8.82 1.48
C ARG A 67 4.50 9.40 1.50
N GLY A 68 4.24 10.43 0.70
CA GLY A 68 2.90 11.02 0.58
C GLY A 68 1.85 10.01 0.10
N LYS A 69 2.21 9.17 -0.89
CA LYS A 69 1.33 8.07 -1.33
C LYS A 69 1.08 7.05 -0.22
N ILE A 70 2.13 6.61 0.47
CA ILE A 70 2.02 5.63 1.57
C ILE A 70 1.13 6.18 2.69
N SER A 71 1.29 7.45 3.08
CA SER A 71 0.40 8.08 4.08
C SER A 71 -1.06 8.01 3.65
N LYS A 72 -1.36 8.36 2.39
CA LYS A 72 -2.73 8.25 1.86
C LYS A 72 -3.25 6.80 1.89
N TYR A 73 -2.43 5.83 1.51
CA TYR A 73 -2.82 4.42 1.53
C TYR A 73 -3.04 3.89 2.95
N LEU A 74 -2.28 4.40 3.93
CA LEU A 74 -2.50 4.07 5.35
C LEU A 74 -3.85 4.62 5.84
N GLU A 75 -4.20 5.85 5.49
CA GLU A 75 -5.51 6.44 5.82
C GLU A 75 -6.67 5.64 5.19
N GLU A 76 -6.52 5.22 3.92
CA GLU A 76 -7.49 4.36 3.25
C GLU A 76 -7.60 2.98 3.93
N ALA A 77 -6.47 2.37 4.31
CA ALA A 77 -6.44 1.10 5.02
C ALA A 77 -7.10 1.18 6.40
N GLU A 78 -6.88 2.27 7.13
CA GLU A 78 -7.50 2.52 8.44
C GLU A 78 -9.02 2.63 8.28
N THR A 79 -9.49 3.39 7.28
CA THR A 79 -10.93 3.48 6.96
C THR A 79 -11.54 2.11 6.65
N VAL A 80 -10.85 1.26 5.88
CA VAL A 80 -11.31 -0.09 5.55
C VAL A 80 -11.37 -0.97 6.79
N LYS A 81 -10.39 -0.85 7.69
CA LYS A 81 -10.36 -1.58 8.96
C LYS A 81 -11.51 -1.15 9.87
N GLU A 82 -11.76 0.15 10.01
CA GLU A 82 -12.87 0.67 10.81
C GLU A 82 -14.20 0.12 10.31
N ARG A 83 -14.45 0.21 9.00
CA ARG A 83 -15.66 -0.37 8.37
C ARG A 83 -15.77 -1.87 8.62
N ARG A 84 -14.65 -2.60 8.57
CA ARG A 84 -14.63 -4.05 8.83
C ARG A 84 -15.03 -4.34 10.27
N ASP A 85 -14.47 -3.60 11.21
CA ASP A 85 -14.70 -3.79 12.64
C ASP A 85 -16.12 -3.35 13.04
N GLU A 86 -16.68 -2.32 12.40
CA GLU A 86 -18.10 -1.95 12.47
C GLU A 86 -19.01 -3.06 11.93
N GLN A 87 -18.71 -3.58 10.74
CA GLN A 87 -19.52 -4.64 10.13
C GLN A 87 -19.49 -5.92 10.97
N ASN A 88 -18.33 -6.29 11.52
CA ASN A 88 -18.21 -7.44 12.41
C ASN A 88 -18.99 -7.26 13.73
N ARG A 89 -19.03 -6.04 14.28
CA ARG A 89 -19.85 -5.72 15.46
C ARG A 89 -21.36 -5.81 15.18
N HIS A 90 -21.79 -5.44 13.98
CA HIS A 90 -23.19 -5.57 13.57
C HIS A 90 -23.60 -7.03 13.30
N ASP A 91 -22.71 -7.86 12.74
CA ASP A 91 -23.01 -9.26 12.44
C ASP A 91 -23.07 -10.14 13.70
N ASN A 92 -22.22 -9.86 14.70
CA ASN A 92 -22.13 -10.64 15.94
C ASN A 92 -23.20 -10.27 17.00
N GLY A 93 -24.17 -9.43 16.64
CA GLY A 93 -25.24 -8.94 17.52
C GLY A 93 -26.65 -9.47 17.21
N ARG A 94 -26.78 -10.48 16.34
CA ARG A 94 -28.07 -11.02 15.89
C ARG A 94 -28.31 -12.47 16.29
#